data_AF-A0A7S7LXY4-F1
#
_entry.id   AF-A0A7S7LXY4-F1
#
_cell.length_a   1.000
_cell.length_b   1.000
_cell.length_c   1.000
_cell.angle_alpha   90.00
_cell.angle_beta   90.00
_cell.angle_gamma   90.00
#
_symmetry.space_group_name_H-M   'P 1'
#
loop_
_entity.id
_entity.type
_entity.pdbx_description
1 polymer ?
#
loop_
_entity_poly.entity_id
_entity_poly.type
_entity_poly.pdbx_seq_one_letter_code
_entity_poly.pdbx_strand_id
1 'polypeptide(L)'
;MQAQQAQSYDIPLHDIKTIVDVPEYSLYYLLGVSSVVLIVLFLGLYLLYMWNKKRKAFNIKKEHYRLLHELDLSDTKHSAYAITSYGLTFKDDSPRHQEMYTNITNRLEVYKYKKHVDEFDSEMLGYIELYKGMIDV
;
A
#
# COMPACT_ATOMS: atom_id res chain seq x y z
N MET A 1 -76.12 69.20 -7.37
CA MET A 1 -75.00 68.28 -7.05
C MET A 1 -75.44 67.44 -5.86
N GLN A 2 -75.81 66.18 -6.08
CA GLN A 2 -76.21 65.27 -5.00
C GLN A 2 -74.95 64.52 -4.56
N ALA A 3 -74.60 64.60 -3.27
CA ALA A 3 -73.50 63.84 -2.71
C ALA A 3 -73.85 62.34 -2.81
N GLN A 4 -73.10 61.58 -3.58
CA GLN A 4 -73.21 60.13 -3.65
C GLN A 4 -72.83 59.55 -2.28
N GLN A 5 -73.81 58.97 -1.58
CA GLN A 5 -73.57 58.23 -0.35
C GLN A 5 -72.86 56.92 -0.71
N ALA A 6 -71.64 56.75 -0.22
CA ALA A 6 -70.88 55.52 -0.39
C ALA A 6 -71.54 54.41 0.42
N GLN A 7 -72.01 53.36 -0.27
CA GLN A 7 -72.60 52.18 0.36
C GLN A 7 -71.47 51.32 0.92
N SER A 8 -71.31 51.30 2.25
CA SER A 8 -70.35 50.43 2.93
C SER A 8 -70.92 49.01 3.03
N TYR A 9 -70.27 48.05 2.36
CA TYR A 9 -70.59 46.63 2.52
C TYR A 9 -69.92 46.10 3.78
N ASP A 10 -70.72 45.52 4.68
CA ASP A 10 -70.24 44.86 5.90
C ASP A 10 -69.80 43.43 5.52
N ILE A 11 -68.49 43.24 5.34
CA ILE A 11 -67.92 41.94 5.03
C ILE A 11 -67.65 41.23 6.35
N PRO A 12 -68.28 40.07 6.63
CA PRO A 12 -68.04 39.35 7.87
C PRO A 12 -66.56 38.93 7.95
N LEU A 13 -65.87 39.45 8.96
CA LEU A 13 -64.49 39.06 9.25
C LEU A 13 -64.47 37.62 9.77
N HIS A 14 -63.80 36.74 9.03
CA HIS A 14 -63.47 35.41 9.52
C HIS A 14 -62.08 35.44 10.16
N ASP A 15 -61.95 34.78 11.30
CA ASP A 15 -60.68 34.74 12.04
C ASP A 15 -59.59 34.05 11.21
N ILE A 16 -58.38 34.58 11.26
CA ILE A 16 -57.24 33.99 10.56
C ILE A 16 -56.79 32.74 11.30
N LYS A 17 -56.55 31.64 10.57
CA LYS A 17 -56.04 30.42 11.20
C LYS A 17 -54.72 30.72 11.90
N THR A 18 -54.53 30.13 13.08
CA THR A 18 -53.26 30.19 13.80
C THR A 18 -52.14 29.61 12.93
N ILE A 19 -50.96 30.22 13.02
CA ILE A 19 -49.76 29.70 12.36
C ILE A 19 -49.50 28.30 12.91
N VAL A 20 -49.47 27.31 12.02
CA VAL A 20 -49.15 25.93 12.36
C VAL A 20 -47.66 25.77 12.19
N ASP A 21 -46.95 25.39 13.25
CA ASP A 21 -45.53 25.07 13.19
C ASP A 21 -45.32 23.84 12.30
N VAL A 22 -44.69 24.05 11.14
CA VAL A 22 -44.24 22.97 10.27
C VAL A 22 -42.78 22.67 10.62
N PRO A 23 -42.46 21.47 11.12
CA PRO A 23 -41.07 21.15 11.43
C PRO A 23 -40.25 21.04 10.15
N GLU A 24 -39.16 21.80 10.07
CA GLU A 24 -38.25 21.80 8.92
C GLU A 24 -36.91 21.13 9.25
N TYR A 25 -36.55 20.12 8.47
CA TYR A 25 -35.30 19.35 8.65
C TYR A 25 -34.31 19.48 7.49
N SER A 26 -34.55 20.42 6.57
CA SER A 26 -33.74 20.65 5.36
C SER A 26 -32.25 20.82 5.66
N LEU A 27 -31.91 21.55 6.72
CA LEU A 27 -30.53 21.73 7.18
C LEU A 27 -29.88 20.41 7.62
N TYR A 28 -30.60 19.56 8.34
CA TYR A 28 -30.07 18.28 8.81
C TYR A 28 -29.82 17.31 7.64
N TYR A 29 -30.69 17.29 6.63
CA TYR A 29 -30.45 16.51 5.42
C TYR A 29 -29.21 16.98 4.67
N LEU A 30 -29.02 18.29 4.52
CA LEU A 30 -27.83 18.86 3.90
C LEU A 30 -26.56 18.45 4.65
N LEU A 31 -26.56 18.59 5.98
CA LEU A 31 -25.42 18.23 6.82
C LEU A 31 -25.12 16.72 6.77
N GLY A 32 -26.16 15.89 6.79
CA GLY A 32 -26.02 14.44 6.68
C GLY A 32 -25.38 14.01 5.36
N VAL A 33 -25.90 14.51 4.24
CA VAL A 33 -25.35 14.21 2.91
C VAL A 33 -23.93 14.74 2.76
N SER A 34 -23.68 15.99 3.19
CA SER A 34 -22.33 16.58 3.13
C SER A 34 -21.33 15.78 3.94
N SER A 35 -21.72 15.29 5.12
CA SER A 35 -20.86 14.48 5.98
C SER A 35 -20.52 13.14 5.32
N VAL A 36 -21.50 12.48 4.69
CA VAL A 36 -21.28 11.21 3.97
C VAL A 36 -20.32 11.42 2.80
N VAL A 37 -20.52 12.48 2.00
CA VAL A 37 -19.63 12.80 0.87
C VAL A 37 -18.19 13.03 1.35
N LEU A 38 -18.01 13.77 2.45
CA LEU A 38 -16.69 13.99 3.04
C LEU A 38 -16.04 12.69 3.49
N ILE A 39 -16.78 11.79 4.16
CA ILE A 39 -16.27 10.49 4.59
C ILE A 39 -15.80 9.66 3.38
N VAL A 40 -16.60 9.61 2.32
CA VAL A 40 -16.24 8.89 1.08
C VAL A 40 -14.99 9.49 0.43
N LEU A 41 -14.89 10.82 0.39
CA LEU A 41 -13.69 11.51 -0.11
C LEU A 41 -12.45 11.17 0.71
N PHE A 42 -12.52 11.26 2.03
CA PHE A 42 -11.39 10.93 2.90
C PHE A 42 -10.98 9.46 2.79
N LEU A 43 -11.94 8.54 2.71
CA LEU A 43 -11.66 7.12 2.46
C LEU A 43 -10.97 6.91 1.11
N GLY A 44 -11.46 7.55 0.04
CA GLY A 44 -10.84 7.47 -1.28
C GLY A 44 -9.41 7.99 -1.28
N LEU A 45 -9.17 9.15 -0.66
CA LEU A 45 -7.82 9.72 -0.51
C LEU A 45 -6.90 8.84 0.34
N TYR A 46 -7.42 8.27 1.43
CA TYR A 46 -6.66 7.34 2.28
C TYR A 46 -6.26 6.07 1.53
N LEU A 47 -7.17 5.48 0.76
CA LEU A 47 -6.89 4.30 -0.07
C LEU A 47 -5.88 4.63 -1.17
N LEU A 48 -6.00 5.78 -1.84
CA LEU A 48 -5.01 6.24 -2.83
C LEU A 48 -3.63 6.45 -2.20
N TYR A 49 -3.57 7.08 -1.03
CA TYR A 49 -2.32 7.25 -0.29
C TYR A 49 -1.68 5.89 0.06
N MET A 50 -2.48 4.96 0.60
CA MET A 50 -1.99 3.63 0.94
C MET A 50 -1.53 2.85 -0.29
N TRP A 51 -2.25 2.95 -1.42
CA TRP A 51 -1.86 2.29 -2.67
C TRP A 51 -0.55 2.86 -3.22
N ASN A 52 -0.39 4.18 -3.25
CA ASN A 52 0.85 4.83 -3.67
C ASN A 52 2.01 4.49 -2.75
N LYS A 53 1.77 4.40 -1.42
CA LYS A 53 2.78 3.97 -0.45
C LYS A 53 3.18 2.51 -0.66
N LYS A 54 2.25 1.60 -0.98
CA LYS A 54 2.55 0.20 -1.32
C LYS A 54 3.33 0.06 -2.64
N ARG A 55 3.04 0.89 -3.65
CA ARG A 55 3.78 0.92 -4.93
C ARG A 55 5.21 1.45 -4.75
N LYS A 56 5.39 2.43 -3.87
CA LYS A 56 6.69 3.00 -3.49
C LYS A 56 7.39 2.22 -2.38
N ALA A 57 6.75 1.20 -1.81
CA ALA A 57 7.39 0.32 -0.86
C ALA A 57 8.47 -0.42 -1.64
N PHE A 58 9.71 0.01 -1.44
CA PHE A 58 10.93 -0.59 -1.95
C PHE A 58 10.77 -2.12 -1.96
N ASN A 59 10.73 -2.72 -3.14
CA ASN A 59 10.61 -4.16 -3.26
C ASN A 59 11.98 -4.76 -2.91
N ILE A 60 12.19 -5.01 -1.61
CA ILE A 60 13.43 -5.58 -1.06
C ILE A 60 13.81 -6.84 -1.83
N LYS A 61 12.83 -7.67 -2.22
CA LYS A 61 13.07 -8.87 -3.04
C LYS A 61 13.70 -8.51 -4.38
N LYS A 62 13.13 -7.52 -5.09
CA LYS A 62 13.64 -7.10 -6.40
C LYS A 62 15.05 -6.51 -6.31
N GLU A 63 15.32 -5.73 -5.27
CA GLU A 63 16.66 -5.19 -5.05
C GLU A 63 17.67 -6.28 -4.70
N HIS A 64 17.36 -7.17 -3.77
CA HIS A 64 18.25 -8.27 -3.41
C HIS A 64 18.48 -9.22 -4.59
N TYR A 65 17.47 -9.43 -5.44
CA TYR A 65 17.63 -10.19 -6.68
C TYR A 65 18.63 -9.52 -7.63
N ARG A 66 18.53 -8.20 -7.80
CA ARG A 66 19.45 -7.38 -8.60
C ARG A 66 20.88 -7.46 -8.04
N LEU A 67 21.05 -7.23 -6.74
CA LEU A 67 22.35 -7.29 -6.06
C LEU A 67 22.98 -8.68 -6.15
N LEU A 68 22.19 -9.75 -6.10
CA LEU A 68 22.68 -11.12 -6.25
C LEU A 68 23.22 -11.38 -7.67
N HIS A 69 22.64 -10.75 -8.71
CA HIS A 69 23.06 -10.90 -10.10
C HIS A 69 24.25 -10.01 -10.47
N GLU A 70 24.35 -8.82 -9.89
CA GLU A 70 25.45 -7.86 -10.12
C GLU A 70 26.71 -8.17 -9.31
N LEU A 71 26.65 -9.19 -8.44
CA LEU A 71 27.73 -9.54 -7.53
C LEU A 71 29.00 -9.99 -8.28
N ASP A 72 30.14 -9.40 -7.92
CA ASP A 72 31.45 -9.81 -8.43
C ASP A 72 31.95 -11.07 -7.73
N LEU A 73 31.86 -12.21 -8.43
CA LEU A 73 32.27 -13.51 -7.91
C LEU A 73 33.80 -13.67 -7.78
N SER A 74 34.60 -12.71 -8.25
CA SER A 74 36.06 -12.73 -8.05
C SER A 74 36.47 -12.36 -6.61
N ASP A 75 35.69 -11.52 -5.92
CA ASP A 75 35.84 -11.32 -4.48
C ASP A 75 35.06 -12.40 -3.73
N THR A 76 35.67 -13.58 -3.63
CA THR A 76 35.05 -14.78 -3.05
C THR A 76 34.49 -14.53 -1.65
N LYS A 77 35.24 -13.82 -0.81
CA LYS A 77 34.87 -13.59 0.58
C LYS A 77 33.68 -12.64 0.67
N HIS A 78 33.76 -11.51 -0.01
CA HIS A 78 32.65 -10.55 -0.04
C HIS A 78 31.40 -11.21 -0.62
N SER A 79 31.56 -11.93 -1.72
CA SER A 79 30.49 -12.64 -2.39
C SER A 79 29.83 -13.69 -1.49
N ALA A 80 30.60 -14.45 -0.72
CA ALA A 80 30.03 -15.44 0.21
C ALA A 80 29.15 -14.81 1.30
N TYR A 81 29.56 -13.66 1.86
CA TYR A 81 28.73 -12.92 2.81
C TYR A 81 27.50 -12.31 2.14
N ALA A 82 27.66 -11.71 0.96
CA ALA A 82 26.59 -11.06 0.23
C ALA A 82 25.52 -12.07 -0.23
N ILE A 83 25.91 -13.23 -0.78
CA ILE A 83 24.98 -14.29 -1.18
C ILE A 83 24.20 -14.81 0.03
N THR A 84 24.87 -15.00 1.17
CA THR A 84 24.19 -15.40 2.42
C THR A 84 23.15 -14.35 2.83
N SER A 85 23.52 -13.06 2.82
CA SER A 85 22.66 -11.97 3.26
C SER A 85 21.47 -11.74 2.33
N TYR A 86 21.71 -11.63 1.03
CA TYR A 86 20.66 -11.36 0.04
C TYR A 86 19.79 -12.60 -0.21
N GLY A 87 20.39 -13.80 -0.21
CA GLY A 87 19.69 -15.08 -0.36
C GLY A 87 18.66 -15.33 0.75
N LEU A 88 18.92 -14.87 1.98
CA LEU A 88 17.98 -15.04 3.10
C LEU A 88 16.56 -14.53 2.79
N THR A 89 16.45 -13.53 1.91
CA THR A 89 15.18 -12.92 1.51
C THR A 89 14.26 -13.87 0.74
N PHE A 90 14.82 -14.88 0.09
CA PHE A 90 14.11 -15.86 -0.74
C PHE A 90 13.94 -17.21 -0.06
N LYS A 91 14.51 -17.40 1.15
CA LYS A 91 14.52 -18.67 1.88
C LYS A 91 13.11 -19.25 2.05
N ASP A 92 12.14 -18.38 2.33
CA ASP A 92 10.79 -18.78 2.72
C ASP A 92 9.78 -18.78 1.56
N ASP A 93 10.25 -18.63 0.31
CA ASP A 93 9.37 -18.61 -0.87
C ASP A 93 8.81 -20.00 -1.21
N SER A 94 9.56 -21.07 -0.89
CA SER A 94 9.09 -22.45 -0.97
C SER A 94 9.96 -23.38 -0.12
N PRO A 95 9.49 -24.59 0.23
CA PRO A 95 10.33 -25.59 0.90
C PRO A 95 11.63 -25.89 0.13
N ARG A 96 11.57 -25.88 -1.21
CA ARG A 96 12.73 -26.09 -2.07
C ARG A 96 13.73 -24.94 -1.99
N HIS A 97 13.26 -23.69 -1.87
CA HIS A 97 14.14 -22.54 -1.65
C HIS A 97 14.85 -22.62 -0.30
N GLN A 98 14.15 -23.06 0.75
CA GLN A 98 14.72 -23.22 2.08
C GLN A 98 15.84 -24.27 2.09
N GLU A 99 15.60 -25.42 1.47
CA GLU A 99 16.59 -26.50 1.34
C GLU A 99 17.82 -26.03 0.55
N MET A 100 17.61 -25.40 -0.61
CA MET A 100 18.69 -24.90 -1.45
C MET A 100 19.49 -23.79 -0.76
N TYR A 101 18.80 -22.85 -0.08
CA TYR A 101 19.46 -21.80 0.70
C TYR A 101 20.33 -22.41 1.80
N THR A 102 19.81 -23.38 2.55
CA THR A 102 20.59 -24.05 3.60
C THR A 102 21.81 -24.78 3.01
N ASN A 103 21.64 -25.45 1.87
CA ASN A 103 22.73 -26.13 1.19
C ASN A 103 23.85 -25.16 0.77
N ILE A 104 23.49 -24.08 0.07
CA ILE A 104 24.47 -23.12 -0.42
C ILE A 104 25.15 -22.36 0.72
N THR A 105 24.41 -21.98 1.78
CA THR A 105 25.02 -21.29 2.93
C THR A 105 26.05 -22.16 3.64
N ASN A 106 25.74 -23.46 3.83
CA ASN A 106 26.67 -24.38 4.47
C ASN A 106 27.97 -24.54 3.68
N ARG A 107 27.89 -24.54 2.34
CA ARG A 107 29.07 -24.60 1.48
C ARG A 107 29.85 -23.28 1.48
N LEU A 108 29.15 -22.15 1.52
CA LEU A 108 29.76 -20.81 1.57
C LEU A 108 30.51 -20.53 2.89
N GLU A 109 30.24 -21.27 3.97
CA GLU A 109 30.95 -21.11 5.25
C GLU A 109 32.47 -21.26 5.13
N VAL A 110 32.96 -22.14 4.24
CA VAL A 110 34.40 -22.37 4.02
C VAL A 110 35.12 -21.12 3.51
N TYR A 111 34.38 -20.27 2.81
CA TYR A 111 34.85 -19.03 2.19
C TYR A 111 34.67 -17.81 3.11
N LYS A 112 34.03 -18.00 4.27
CA LYS A 112 33.78 -16.96 5.27
C LYS A 112 34.87 -17.01 6.35
N TYR A 113 35.06 -15.88 7.05
CA TYR A 113 35.94 -15.71 8.21
C TYR A 113 37.47 -15.85 8.01
N LYS A 114 37.97 -16.56 6.99
CA LYS A 114 39.42 -16.62 6.72
C LYS A 114 39.94 -15.27 6.19
N LYS A 115 41.22 -14.97 6.47
CA LYS A 115 41.87 -13.72 6.00
C LYS A 115 42.14 -13.76 4.50
N HIS A 116 42.63 -14.89 4.02
CA HIS A 116 42.79 -15.22 2.61
C HIS A 116 41.92 -16.43 2.31
N VAL A 117 41.24 -16.38 1.18
CA VAL A 117 40.25 -17.36 0.76
C VAL A 117 40.57 -17.71 -0.68
N ASP A 118 40.44 -18.99 -1.03
CA ASP A 118 40.59 -19.46 -2.40
C ASP A 118 39.45 -18.93 -3.28
N GLU A 119 39.63 -18.96 -4.60
CA GLU A 119 38.56 -18.66 -5.55
C GLU A 119 37.42 -19.69 -5.43
N PHE A 120 36.21 -19.31 -5.85
CA PHE A 120 35.13 -20.29 -5.95
C PHE A 120 35.50 -21.40 -6.94
N ASP A 121 35.34 -22.65 -6.52
CA ASP A 121 35.48 -23.77 -7.44
C ASP A 121 34.29 -23.81 -8.44
N SER A 122 34.46 -24.57 -9.51
CA SER A 122 33.43 -24.69 -10.54
C SER A 122 32.12 -25.30 -10.00
N GLU A 123 32.21 -26.14 -8.97
CA GLU A 123 31.05 -26.74 -8.31
C GLU A 123 30.22 -25.66 -7.60
N MET A 124 30.88 -24.81 -6.81
CA MET A 124 30.29 -23.69 -6.07
C MET A 124 29.67 -22.66 -7.00
N LEU A 125 30.34 -22.31 -8.11
CA LEU A 125 29.77 -21.44 -9.12
C LEU A 125 28.47 -22.03 -9.69
N GLY A 126 28.44 -23.33 -9.97
CA GLY A 126 27.22 -24.01 -10.41
C GLY A 126 26.10 -23.97 -9.37
N TYR A 127 26.40 -24.15 -8.08
CA TYR A 127 25.42 -24.01 -7.01
C TYR A 127 24.88 -22.58 -6.88
N ILE A 128 25.74 -21.57 -7.02
CA ILE A 128 25.37 -20.17 -7.00
C ILE A 128 24.43 -19.84 -8.17
N GLU A 129 24.75 -20.27 -9.38
CA GLU A 129 23.92 -20.08 -10.57
C GLU A 129 22.57 -20.79 -10.44
N LEU A 130 22.57 -22.04 -9.97
CA LEU A 130 21.34 -22.79 -9.74
C LEU A 130 20.43 -22.07 -8.73
N TYR A 131 21.00 -21.57 -7.63
CA TYR A 131 20.24 -20.83 -6.63
C TYR A 131 19.66 -19.52 -7.20
N LYS A 132 20.46 -18.76 -7.96
CA LYS A 132 19.99 -17.54 -8.66
C LYS A 132 18.84 -17.85 -9.63
N GLY A 133 18.97 -18.92 -10.42
CA GLY A 133 17.96 -19.32 -11.42
C GLY A 133 16.67 -19.87 -10.82
N MET A 134 16.68 -20.31 -9.56
CA MET A 134 15.46 -20.70 -8.86
C MET A 134 14.60 -19.51 -8.44
N ILE A 135 15.21 -18.35 -8.18
CA ILE A 135 14.52 -17.18 -7.65
C ILE A 135 13.74 -16.48 -8.78
N ASP A 136 12.43 -16.30 -8.59
CA ASP A 136 11.52 -15.59 -9.50
C ASP A 136 10.81 -14.44 -8.76
N VAL A 137 11.04 -13.18 -9.20
CA VAL A 137 10.72 -11.94 -8.45
C VAL A 137 10.25 -10.79 -9.34
#